data_AF-A0A2P5W7F5-F1
#
_entry.id   AF-A0A2P5W7F5-F1
#
_cell.length_a   1.000
_cell.length_b   1.000
_cell.length_c   1.000
_cell.angle_alpha   90.00
_cell.angle_beta   90.00
_cell.angle_gamma   90.00
#
_symmetry.space_group_name_H-M   'P 1'
#
loop_
_entity.id
_entity.type
_entity.pdbx_description
1 polymer ?
#
loop_
_entity_poly.entity_id
_entity_poly.type
_entity_poly.pdbx_seq_one_letter_code
_entity_poly.pdbx_strand_id
1 'polypeptide(L)'
;MFSRQFSFLSKSSSRRSHTPTPVPTYLSKSSIRTSNSPSRFALSRTFSKKGRDEDETPQKQQQKRSVSVNRASTLSRSLSRKGNSETEKPNLSRSTSQRSTTPIIFSHSIARRKPLPVEKTLECTLEELCHGGLKKINIVKDVISEEGMIVKQEETLTINVKPGWTKGTKVTFEGKGDQKPGYLPADIIFTIQEKRHELFKRTGDDLEIVVEIPLVKALTGCSLSVPLLGGETMSIHVSEVIYPGYEKVIHGQGMPNVKGDKRGDLRITFLVKFPMELSDEQRSETCSILEGCC
;
A
#
# COMPACT_ATOMS: atom_id res chain seq x y z
N MET A 1 -70.05 23.70 -32.95
CA MET A 1 -69.33 23.38 -34.21
C MET A 1 -68.55 22.09 -33.99
N PHE A 2 -68.89 21.05 -34.79
CA PHE A 2 -68.16 19.80 -35.15
C PHE A 2 -67.19 19.18 -34.12
N SER A 3 -67.40 18.00 -33.50
CA SER A 3 -67.86 16.65 -33.94
C SER A 3 -66.92 15.89 -34.89
N ARG A 4 -66.70 14.61 -34.52
CA ARG A 4 -66.20 13.41 -35.25
C ARG A 4 -64.70 13.11 -35.09
N GLN A 5 -64.26 12.06 -34.37
CA GLN A 5 -64.38 10.61 -34.62
C GLN A 5 -64.04 10.20 -36.07
N PHE A 6 -62.98 9.41 -36.25
CA PHE A 6 -63.01 8.23 -37.12
C PHE A 6 -61.96 7.19 -36.69
N SER A 7 -62.48 5.98 -36.53
CA SER A 7 -61.83 4.68 -36.41
C SER A 7 -61.37 4.16 -37.78
N PHE A 8 -60.45 3.18 -37.79
CA PHE A 8 -60.58 1.82 -38.38
C PHE A 8 -59.21 1.23 -38.81
N LEU A 9 -58.91 0.03 -38.27
CA LEU A 9 -58.41 -1.22 -38.91
C LEU A 9 -57.15 -1.17 -39.83
N SER A 10 -56.27 -2.17 -39.97
CA SER A 10 -56.16 -3.59 -39.58
C SER A 10 -54.86 -4.16 -40.23
N LYS A 11 -54.38 -5.32 -39.74
CA LYS A 11 -53.44 -6.29 -40.35
C LYS A 11 -51.97 -5.84 -40.49
N SER A 12 -50.93 -6.67 -40.40
CA SER A 12 -50.70 -8.06 -39.96
C SER A 12 -49.18 -8.33 -40.14
N SER A 13 -48.68 -9.42 -39.54
CA SER A 13 -47.51 -10.20 -40.00
C SER A 13 -46.11 -9.81 -39.47
N SER A 14 -45.77 -10.43 -38.34
CA SER A 14 -44.69 -11.43 -38.19
C SER A 14 -43.36 -11.19 -38.93
N ARG A 15 -42.27 -11.02 -38.16
CA ARG A 15 -41.02 -11.78 -38.32
C ARG A 15 -40.15 -11.66 -37.06
N ARG A 16 -40.04 -12.78 -36.34
CA ARG A 16 -38.96 -13.06 -35.38
C ARG A 16 -37.64 -13.19 -36.16
N SER A 17 -36.56 -12.65 -35.62
CA SER A 17 -35.21 -13.13 -35.93
C SER A 17 -34.41 -13.21 -34.63
N HIS A 18 -34.27 -14.44 -34.15
CA HIS A 18 -33.34 -14.84 -33.10
C HIS A 18 -31.90 -14.70 -33.61
N THR A 19 -31.05 -14.08 -32.81
CA THR A 19 -29.58 -14.20 -32.92
C THR A 19 -29.11 -15.36 -32.03
N PRO A 20 -28.47 -16.40 -32.58
CA PRO A 20 -27.89 -17.48 -31.77
C PRO A 20 -26.49 -17.12 -31.26
N THR A 21 -26.28 -17.42 -29.97
CA THR A 21 -24.99 -17.46 -29.25
C THR A 21 -24.11 -18.63 -29.73
N PRO A 22 -22.77 -18.49 -29.82
CA PRO A 22 -21.89 -19.61 -30.09
C PRO A 22 -21.50 -20.38 -28.81
N VAL A 23 -21.51 -21.70 -28.91
CA VAL A 23 -21.11 -22.67 -27.87
C VAL A 23 -19.70 -23.20 -28.22
N PRO A 24 -18.79 -23.46 -27.26
CA PRO A 24 -17.48 -24.05 -27.58
C PRO A 24 -17.57 -25.57 -27.74
N THR A 25 -17.06 -26.08 -28.87
CA THR A 25 -16.98 -27.51 -29.20
C THR A 25 -15.80 -28.18 -28.48
N TYR A 26 -16.10 -29.22 -27.71
CA TYR A 26 -15.15 -30.22 -27.24
C TYR A 26 -14.75 -31.15 -28.40
N LEU A 27 -13.45 -31.31 -28.63
CA LEU A 27 -12.92 -32.37 -29.47
C LEU A 27 -11.73 -33.05 -28.79
N SER A 28 -12.02 -34.25 -28.31
CA SER A 28 -11.11 -35.28 -27.86
C SER A 28 -10.27 -35.82 -29.02
N LYS A 29 -8.95 -36.00 -28.79
CA LYS A 29 -8.18 -37.07 -29.42
C LYS A 29 -7.31 -37.76 -28.38
N SER A 30 -7.63 -39.02 -28.17
CA SER A 30 -6.84 -40.06 -27.54
C SER A 30 -5.67 -40.46 -28.45
N SER A 31 -4.52 -40.81 -27.85
CA SER A 31 -3.88 -42.12 -28.05
C SER A 31 -2.56 -42.30 -27.28
N ILE A 32 -2.60 -43.27 -26.37
CA ILE A 32 -1.64 -44.39 -26.19
C ILE A 32 -0.36 -44.16 -25.35
N ARG A 33 -0.39 -44.80 -24.15
CA ARG A 33 0.56 -45.75 -23.49
C ARG A 33 2.07 -45.41 -23.56
N THR A 34 2.86 -45.46 -22.49
CA THR A 34 3.23 -46.65 -21.68
C THR A 34 3.97 -46.22 -20.39
N SER A 35 3.57 -46.70 -19.21
CA SER A 35 4.29 -47.63 -18.30
C SER A 35 5.52 -47.13 -17.50
N ASN A 36 5.49 -47.47 -16.21
CA ASN A 36 6.59 -47.72 -15.25
C ASN A 36 7.14 -46.57 -14.39
N SER A 37 6.67 -46.56 -13.13
CA SER A 37 7.50 -46.38 -11.92
C SER A 37 8.12 -47.74 -11.52
N PRO A 38 8.97 -47.91 -10.46
CA PRO A 38 9.63 -46.97 -9.53
C PRO A 38 11.12 -47.32 -9.24
N SER A 39 11.84 -46.52 -8.42
CA SER A 39 12.85 -46.93 -7.40
C SER A 39 13.82 -45.77 -7.07
N ARG A 40 13.87 -45.29 -5.82
CA ARG A 40 14.81 -45.62 -4.71
C ARG A 40 16.29 -45.33 -5.00
N PHE A 41 16.88 -44.37 -4.28
CA PHE A 41 18.21 -44.36 -3.63
C PHE A 41 18.21 -43.14 -2.67
N ALA A 42 18.16 -43.25 -1.35
CA ALA A 42 19.09 -43.79 -0.35
C ALA A 42 20.35 -42.93 -0.09
N LEU A 43 20.34 -42.30 1.09
CA LEU A 43 21.40 -42.18 2.12
C LEU A 43 22.71 -41.40 1.88
N SER A 44 22.95 -40.43 2.79
CA SER A 44 24.16 -40.27 3.65
C SER A 44 23.97 -38.94 4.44
N ARG A 45 23.79 -38.86 5.78
CA ARG A 45 24.71 -39.15 6.92
C ARG A 45 26.15 -38.75 6.57
N THR A 46 26.78 -37.76 7.24
CA THR A 46 27.32 -37.89 8.60
C THR A 46 27.81 -36.54 9.19
N PHE A 47 27.65 -36.42 10.54
CA PHE A 47 28.52 -35.88 11.61
C PHE A 47 29.62 -34.82 11.30
N SER A 48 30.11 -33.95 12.20
CA SER A 48 29.84 -33.46 13.56
C SER A 48 31.15 -32.76 14.02
N LYS A 49 31.07 -31.91 15.07
CA LYS A 49 32.17 -31.40 15.93
C LYS A 49 33.07 -30.28 15.37
N LYS A 50 33.70 -29.38 16.15
CA LYS A 50 33.70 -28.93 17.57
C LYS A 50 34.94 -28.01 17.74
N GLY A 51 34.85 -26.94 18.54
CA GLY A 51 35.97 -26.13 19.09
C GLY A 51 35.71 -24.62 18.91
N ARG A 52 35.48 -23.76 19.93
CA ARG A 52 36.30 -23.34 21.10
C ARG A 52 37.72 -22.94 20.70
N ASP A 53 38.33 -21.85 21.12
CA ASP A 53 38.08 -20.61 21.90
C ASP A 53 39.25 -19.69 21.47
N GLU A 54 39.15 -18.35 21.63
CA GLU A 54 40.20 -17.51 22.25
C GLU A 54 39.97 -15.99 22.07
N ASP A 55 40.55 -15.30 23.04
CA ASP A 55 40.25 -14.00 23.64
C ASP A 55 41.20 -12.89 23.10
N GLU A 56 41.12 -11.72 23.73
CA GLU A 56 42.05 -10.57 23.71
C GLU A 56 41.75 -9.35 22.82
N THR A 57 41.32 -8.30 23.53
CA THR A 57 41.67 -6.89 23.29
C THR A 57 43.12 -6.63 23.72
N PRO A 58 43.81 -5.60 23.19
CA PRO A 58 44.12 -4.47 24.10
C PRO A 58 44.20 -3.07 23.46
N GLN A 59 44.24 -2.08 24.36
CA GLN A 59 44.19 -0.62 24.20
C GLN A 59 45.52 0.06 23.77
N LYS A 60 45.37 1.32 23.29
CA LYS A 60 46.15 2.57 23.58
C LYS A 60 47.54 2.82 22.95
N GLN A 61 47.68 3.96 22.24
CA GLN A 61 48.45 5.18 22.62
C GLN A 61 48.50 6.19 21.44
N GLN A 62 47.94 7.41 21.56
CA GLN A 62 48.55 8.68 22.02
C GLN A 62 49.51 9.41 21.04
N GLN A 63 49.14 10.63 20.63
CA GLN A 63 49.91 11.90 20.73
C GLN A 63 49.06 13.05 20.13
N LYS A 64 48.49 13.96 20.94
CA LYS A 64 49.04 15.22 21.53
C LYS A 64 49.06 16.42 20.57
N ARG A 65 48.27 17.44 20.95
CA ARG A 65 48.45 18.93 20.93
C ARG A 65 47.20 19.62 20.37
N SER A 66 46.61 20.70 20.90
CA SER A 66 46.70 21.45 22.17
C SER A 66 45.78 22.68 22.04
N VAL A 67 45.06 23.07 23.12
CA VAL A 67 44.49 24.42 23.49
C VAL A 67 43.41 25.02 22.54
N SER A 68 42.30 25.69 22.90
CA SER A 68 41.75 26.43 24.08
C SER A 68 40.24 26.64 23.73
N VAL A 69 39.21 26.32 24.52
CA VAL A 69 38.62 26.92 25.75
C VAL A 69 37.93 28.30 25.57
N ASN A 70 36.64 28.34 26.00
CA ASN A 70 35.66 29.43 26.26
C ASN A 70 34.74 29.82 25.08
N ARG A 71 33.41 29.59 25.04
CA ARG A 71 32.25 29.76 25.96
C ARG A 71 31.85 31.21 26.32
N ALA A 72 30.68 31.57 25.76
CA ALA A 72 29.53 32.30 26.33
C ALA A 72 29.53 33.85 26.48
N SER A 73 28.62 34.47 25.70
CA SER A 73 27.61 35.50 26.06
C SER A 73 27.89 36.51 27.17
N THR A 74 27.73 37.82 26.90
CA THR A 74 26.93 38.75 27.74
C THR A 74 26.54 40.05 27.02
N LEU A 75 25.45 40.62 27.51
CA LEU A 75 24.73 41.87 27.20
C LEU A 75 25.49 43.19 27.45
N SER A 76 24.99 44.27 26.85
CA SER A 76 25.02 45.67 27.37
C SER A 76 24.04 46.50 26.52
N ARG A 77 22.87 47.02 26.95
CA ARG A 77 22.44 47.89 28.06
C ARG A 77 23.08 49.30 28.08
N SER A 78 22.35 50.24 27.46
CA SER A 78 21.98 51.63 27.86
C SER A 78 22.96 52.55 28.59
N LEU A 79 23.00 53.83 28.16
CA LEU A 79 22.78 55.10 28.91
C LEU A 79 23.17 56.28 27.98
N SER A 80 22.25 57.13 27.52
CA SER A 80 21.79 58.40 28.14
C SER A 80 22.82 59.55 28.13
N ARG A 81 22.59 60.58 27.30
CA ARG A 81 23.16 61.93 27.48
C ARG A 81 22.13 63.02 27.10
N LYS A 82 21.83 63.91 28.06
CA LYS A 82 21.04 65.17 27.99
C LYS A 82 21.63 66.14 26.95
N GLY A 83 20.85 66.91 26.16
CA GLY A 83 20.13 68.18 26.48
C GLY A 83 21.02 69.39 26.07
N ASN A 84 20.62 70.54 25.53
CA ASN A 84 19.36 71.24 25.17
C ASN A 84 19.76 72.48 24.27
N SER A 85 18.77 73.25 23.77
CA SER A 85 18.82 74.62 23.17
C SER A 85 19.25 74.73 21.70
N GLU A 86 18.75 75.60 20.83
CA GLU A 86 17.62 76.56 20.78
C GLU A 86 17.54 77.07 19.30
N THR A 87 16.36 77.55 18.90
CA THR A 87 16.09 78.53 17.80
C THR A 87 16.14 78.20 16.29
N GLU A 88 15.12 78.76 15.62
CA GLU A 88 15.02 79.27 14.23
C GLU A 88 14.41 78.40 13.10
N LYS A 89 13.14 78.76 12.78
CA LYS A 89 12.47 78.93 11.46
C LYS A 89 12.46 77.77 10.43
N PRO A 90 11.28 77.29 9.97
CA PRO A 90 11.20 76.44 8.79
C PRO A 90 11.19 77.30 7.52
N ASN A 91 12.29 77.28 6.76
CA ASN A 91 12.30 77.76 5.38
C ASN A 91 11.75 76.65 4.46
N LEU A 92 10.62 76.93 3.81
CA LEU A 92 10.11 76.16 2.68
C LEU A 92 11.07 76.27 1.49
N SER A 93 12.00 75.33 1.36
CA SER A 93 12.75 75.11 0.12
C SER A 93 12.06 74.04 -0.72
N ARG A 94 11.41 74.54 -1.78
CA ARG A 94 10.86 73.86 -2.95
C ARG A 94 11.76 72.71 -3.43
N SER A 95 11.45 71.48 -3.03
CA SER A 95 12.12 70.29 -3.57
C SER A 95 11.55 70.00 -4.95
N THR A 96 12.30 70.36 -5.98
CA THR A 96 12.04 69.94 -7.36
C THR A 96 12.06 68.42 -7.38
N SER A 97 10.89 67.81 -7.65
CA SER A 97 10.72 66.40 -7.90
C SER A 97 11.63 65.96 -9.06
N GLN A 98 12.88 65.63 -8.77
CA GLN A 98 13.63 64.73 -9.62
C GLN A 98 12.99 63.37 -9.44
N ARG A 99 12.12 63.03 -10.40
CA ARG A 99 11.63 61.68 -10.61
C ARG A 99 12.87 60.85 -10.94
N SER A 100 13.56 60.35 -9.92
CA SER A 100 14.59 59.34 -10.08
C SER A 100 13.89 58.13 -10.67
N THR A 101 13.92 58.02 -11.98
CA THR A 101 13.43 56.82 -12.67
C THR A 101 14.43 55.75 -12.30
N THR A 102 14.17 54.99 -11.25
CA THR A 102 14.88 53.73 -11.04
C THR A 102 14.71 52.94 -12.33
N PRO A 103 15.78 52.59 -13.06
CA PRO A 103 15.62 51.73 -14.21
C PRO A 103 14.95 50.45 -13.71
N ILE A 104 13.86 50.04 -14.38
CA ILE A 104 13.26 48.73 -14.16
C ILE A 104 14.32 47.72 -14.62
N ILE A 105 15.15 47.26 -13.69
CA ILE A 105 16.03 46.13 -13.91
C ILE A 105 15.08 44.94 -14.06
N PHE A 106 14.79 44.57 -15.31
CA PHE A 106 14.22 43.27 -15.59
C PHE A 106 15.22 42.24 -15.09
N SER A 107 14.99 41.70 -13.90
CA SER A 107 15.74 40.56 -13.43
C SER A 107 15.47 39.42 -14.42
N HIS A 108 16.43 39.12 -15.29
CA HIS A 108 16.38 38.00 -16.23
C HIS A 108 16.47 36.63 -15.53
N SER A 109 16.10 36.54 -14.24
CA SER A 109 15.77 35.28 -13.60
C SER A 109 14.41 34.82 -14.14
N ILE A 110 14.41 34.25 -15.34
CA ILE A 110 13.30 33.41 -15.80
C ILE A 110 13.32 32.18 -14.89
N ALA A 111 12.71 32.30 -13.71
CA ALA A 111 12.45 31.17 -12.85
C ALA A 111 11.54 30.23 -13.63
N ARG A 112 12.11 29.14 -14.16
CA ARG A 112 11.35 28.10 -14.86
C ARG A 112 10.27 27.61 -13.90
N ARG A 113 9.02 27.68 -14.33
CA ARG A 113 7.89 27.26 -13.51
C ARG A 113 7.85 25.73 -13.45
N LYS A 114 7.56 25.18 -12.28
CA LYS A 114 7.34 23.74 -12.12
C LYS A 114 5.89 23.41 -12.50
N PRO A 115 5.66 22.48 -13.44
CA PRO A 115 4.31 22.07 -13.82
C PRO A 115 3.66 21.26 -12.68
N LEU A 116 2.36 21.01 -12.81
CA LEU A 116 1.62 20.20 -11.82
C LEU A 116 2.18 18.77 -11.77
N PRO A 117 2.25 18.15 -10.57
CA PRO A 117 2.69 16.77 -10.45
C PRO A 117 1.75 15.79 -11.15
N VAL A 118 2.31 14.74 -11.73
CA VAL A 118 1.59 13.62 -12.33
C VAL A 118 1.32 12.57 -11.25
N GLU A 119 0.05 12.33 -10.92
CA GLU A 119 -0.32 11.27 -9.98
C GLU A 119 -0.43 9.91 -10.68
N LYS A 120 0.19 8.89 -10.10
CA LYS A 120 0.15 7.49 -10.54
C LYS A 120 -0.21 6.60 -9.35
N THR A 121 -0.88 5.49 -9.60
CA THR A 121 -1.21 4.52 -8.54
C THR A 121 -0.25 3.35 -8.59
N LEU A 122 0.26 2.93 -7.43
CA LEU A 122 1.08 1.74 -7.29
C LEU A 122 0.31 0.71 -6.48
N GLU A 123 -0.11 -0.37 -7.13
CA GLU A 123 -0.74 -1.50 -6.45
C GLU A 123 0.33 -2.33 -5.74
N CYS A 124 0.19 -2.51 -4.42
CA CYS A 124 1.07 -3.33 -3.59
C CYS A 124 0.30 -4.49 -2.97
N THR A 125 0.92 -5.65 -2.91
CA THR A 125 0.31 -6.82 -2.24
C THR A 125 0.45 -6.69 -0.72
N LEU A 126 -0.35 -7.45 0.04
CA LEU A 126 -0.26 -7.43 1.49
C LEU A 126 1.11 -7.94 1.99
N GLU A 127 1.72 -8.90 1.31
CA GLU A 127 3.04 -9.43 1.66
C GLU A 127 4.13 -8.35 1.48
N GLU A 128 4.07 -7.58 0.38
CA GLU A 128 4.97 -6.44 0.13
C GLU A 128 4.80 -5.36 1.21
N LEU A 129 3.56 -5.09 1.63
CA LEU A 129 3.26 -4.10 2.68
C LEU A 129 3.61 -4.60 4.09
N CYS A 130 3.71 -5.92 4.29
CA CYS A 130 4.06 -6.53 5.56
C CYS A 130 5.57 -6.63 5.75
N HIS A 131 6.29 -7.20 4.78
CA HIS A 131 7.72 -7.46 4.90
C HIS A 131 8.58 -6.34 4.30
N GLY A 132 7.96 -5.42 3.55
CA GLY A 132 8.67 -4.49 2.69
C GLY A 132 9.13 -5.15 1.39
N GLY A 133 9.54 -4.33 0.43
CA GLY A 133 9.98 -4.84 -0.86
C GLY A 133 10.46 -3.74 -1.80
N LEU A 134 11.20 -4.14 -2.84
CA LEU A 134 11.62 -3.23 -3.90
C LEU A 134 10.70 -3.42 -5.10
N LYS A 135 10.01 -2.34 -5.49
CA LYS A 135 9.13 -2.32 -6.65
C LYS A 135 9.73 -1.48 -7.75
N LYS A 136 10.00 -2.10 -8.90
CA LYS A 136 10.51 -1.42 -10.09
C LYS A 136 9.34 -1.14 -11.03
N ILE A 137 9.23 0.11 -11.46
CA ILE A 137 8.15 0.58 -12.34
C ILE A 137 8.80 1.26 -13.53
N ASN A 138 8.41 0.84 -14.73
CA ASN A 138 8.81 1.52 -15.95
C ASN A 138 7.82 2.66 -16.22
N ILE A 139 8.36 3.87 -16.36
CA ILE A 139 7.61 5.04 -16.78
C ILE A 139 8.07 5.46 -18.17
N VAL A 140 7.16 6.06 -18.92
CA VAL A 140 7.47 6.73 -20.19
C VAL A 140 7.24 8.22 -19.95
N LYS A 141 8.23 9.05 -20.29
CA LYS A 141 8.17 10.49 -20.11
C LYS A 141 8.61 11.21 -21.38
N ASP A 142 8.10 12.41 -21.58
CA ASP A 142 8.55 13.30 -22.65
C ASP A 142 9.85 14.03 -22.22
N VAL A 143 10.86 14.02 -23.08
CA VAL A 143 12.17 14.67 -22.89
C VAL A 143 12.51 15.50 -24.11
N ILE A 144 13.15 16.66 -23.91
CA ILE A 144 13.60 17.53 -24.99
C ILE A 144 15.00 17.11 -25.41
N SER A 145 15.14 16.63 -26.64
CA SER A 145 16.44 16.29 -27.25
C SER A 145 17.30 17.53 -27.49
N GLU A 146 18.59 17.33 -27.75
CA GLU A 146 19.53 18.41 -28.11
C GLU A 146 19.09 19.20 -29.36
N GLU A 147 18.34 18.55 -30.25
CA GLU A 147 17.73 19.12 -31.46
C GLU A 147 16.45 19.95 -31.17
N GLY A 148 16.03 20.05 -29.90
CA GLY A 148 14.82 20.77 -29.49
C GLY A 148 13.51 20.00 -29.73
N MET A 149 13.58 18.77 -30.23
CA MET A 149 12.42 17.90 -30.44
C MET A 149 11.99 17.19 -29.15
N ILE A 150 10.69 16.97 -28.98
CA ILE A 150 10.15 16.19 -27.86
C ILE A 150 10.16 14.71 -28.25
N VAL A 151 10.89 13.90 -27.48
CA VAL A 151 10.98 12.44 -27.64
C VAL A 151 10.50 11.72 -26.39
N LYS A 152 9.93 10.52 -26.57
CA LYS A 152 9.54 9.67 -25.45
C LYS A 152 10.74 8.87 -24.98
N GLN A 153 11.04 8.95 -23.68
CA GLN A 153 12.10 8.17 -23.03
C GLN A 153 11.48 7.25 -21.98
N GLU A 154 11.90 5.99 -21.97
CA GLU A 154 11.57 5.04 -20.91
C GLU A 154 12.58 5.13 -19.77
N GLU A 155 12.11 5.16 -18.52
CA GLU A 155 12.96 5.16 -17.33
C GLU A 155 12.37 4.20 -16.28
N THR A 156 13.21 3.42 -15.62
CA THR A 156 12.79 2.53 -14.53
C THR A 156 12.99 3.24 -13.19
N LEU A 157 11.90 3.49 -12.47
CA LEU A 157 11.92 4.00 -11.10
C LEU A 157 11.84 2.85 -10.10
N THR A 158 12.65 2.91 -9.04
CA THR A 158 12.63 1.91 -7.96
C THR A 158 12.03 2.54 -6.70
N ILE A 159 10.95 1.95 -6.20
CA ILE A 159 10.29 2.34 -4.95
C ILE A 159 10.61 1.30 -3.89
N ASN A 160 11.15 1.76 -2.76
CA ASN A 160 11.37 0.93 -1.58
C ASN A 160 10.12 0.98 -0.70
N VAL A 161 9.25 -0.02 -0.86
CA VAL A 161 8.05 -0.19 -0.06
C VAL A 161 8.47 -0.55 1.36
N LYS A 162 8.10 0.31 2.31
CA LYS A 162 8.38 0.06 3.73
C LYS A 162 7.26 -0.76 4.37
N PRO A 163 7.61 -1.66 5.32
CA PRO A 163 6.63 -2.32 6.17
C PRO A 163 5.65 -1.33 6.79
N GLY A 164 4.36 -1.70 6.78
CA GLY A 164 3.30 -0.95 7.44
C GLY A 164 2.74 0.22 6.65
N TRP A 165 3.22 0.47 5.43
CA TRP A 165 2.60 1.46 4.55
C TRP A 165 1.11 1.18 4.37
N THR A 166 0.31 2.23 4.50
CA THR A 166 -1.14 2.20 4.36
C THR A 166 -1.55 2.72 2.99
N LYS A 167 -2.77 2.37 2.57
CA LYS A 167 -3.39 2.94 1.39
C LYS A 167 -3.38 4.46 1.47
N GLY A 168 -2.96 5.13 0.39
CA GLY A 168 -2.88 6.58 0.31
C GLY A 168 -1.49 7.16 0.60
N THR A 169 -0.51 6.34 1.02
CA THR A 169 0.88 6.79 1.15
C THR A 169 1.38 7.32 -0.19
N LYS A 170 1.98 8.53 -0.19
CA LYS A 170 2.48 9.18 -1.40
C LYS A 170 4.01 9.13 -1.46
N VAL A 171 4.55 8.70 -2.60
CA VAL A 171 5.98 8.67 -2.90
C VAL A 171 6.26 9.59 -4.08
N THR A 172 6.99 10.67 -3.84
CA THR A 172 7.29 11.69 -4.86
C THR A 172 8.66 11.45 -5.48
N PHE A 173 8.69 11.42 -6.82
CA PHE A 173 9.90 11.45 -7.62
C PHE A 173 10.02 12.80 -8.30
N GLU A 174 10.95 13.61 -7.80
CA GLU A 174 11.13 14.96 -8.30
C GLU A 174 11.75 14.99 -9.70
N GLY A 175 11.13 15.75 -10.60
CA GLY A 175 11.62 15.94 -11.97
C GLY A 175 11.70 14.69 -12.84
N LYS A 176 10.98 13.62 -12.47
CA LYS A 176 10.93 12.36 -13.24
C LYS A 176 9.76 12.27 -14.23
N GLY A 177 8.88 13.26 -14.25
CA GLY A 177 7.74 13.36 -15.17
C GLY A 177 8.10 14.07 -16.48
N ASP A 178 7.06 14.45 -17.22
CA ASP A 178 7.20 15.05 -18.55
C ASP A 178 7.92 16.40 -18.52
N GLN A 179 8.82 16.60 -19.48
CA GLN A 179 9.52 17.85 -19.71
C GLN A 179 8.79 18.68 -20.78
N LYS A 180 8.57 19.97 -20.49
CA LYS A 180 7.97 20.92 -21.44
C LYS A 180 8.89 22.11 -21.67
N PRO A 181 8.97 22.65 -22.90
CA PRO A 181 9.75 23.85 -23.17
C PRO A 181 9.34 25.01 -22.25
N GLY A 182 10.32 25.65 -21.60
CA GLY A 182 10.08 26.76 -20.67
C GLY A 182 9.67 26.35 -19.25
N TYR A 183 9.49 25.05 -18.97
CA TYR A 183 9.14 24.52 -17.65
C TYR A 183 10.25 23.61 -17.11
N LEU A 184 10.26 23.40 -15.79
CA LEU A 184 11.02 22.30 -15.20
C LEU A 184 10.33 20.96 -15.48
N PRO A 185 11.03 19.82 -15.45
CA PRO A 185 10.39 18.52 -15.52
C PRO A 185 9.34 18.36 -14.40
N ALA A 186 8.21 17.72 -14.73
CA ALA A 186 7.16 17.45 -13.76
C ALA A 186 7.61 16.46 -12.69
N ASP A 187 6.97 16.51 -11.52
CA ASP A 187 7.13 15.45 -10.52
C ASP A 187 6.17 14.31 -10.82
N ILE A 188 6.54 13.09 -10.40
CA ILE A 188 5.62 11.96 -10.38
C ILE A 188 5.33 11.60 -8.93
N ILE A 189 4.06 11.54 -8.57
CA ILE A 189 3.61 11.13 -7.24
C ILE A 189 2.95 9.77 -7.37
N PHE A 190 3.57 8.73 -6.80
CA PHE A 190 2.95 7.42 -6.67
C PHE A 190 2.13 7.35 -5.39
N THR A 191 0.83 7.10 -5.52
CA THR A 191 -0.05 6.80 -4.39
C THR A 191 -0.16 5.29 -4.24
N ILE A 192 0.23 4.77 -3.07
CA ILE A 192 0.13 3.35 -2.75
C ILE A 192 -1.34 2.95 -2.66
N GLN A 193 -1.69 1.91 -3.39
CA GLN A 193 -2.97 1.21 -3.29
C GLN A 193 -2.74 -0.23 -2.87
N GLU A 194 -3.63 -0.73 -2.04
CA GLU A 194 -3.61 -2.13 -1.62
C GLU A 194 -4.28 -2.98 -2.69
N LYS A 195 -3.57 -4.01 -3.15
CA LYS A 195 -4.12 -5.03 -4.02
C LYS A 195 -4.99 -5.96 -3.20
N ARG A 196 -6.18 -6.27 -3.71
CA ARG A 196 -7.07 -7.26 -3.09
C ARG A 196 -6.36 -8.62 -2.99
N HIS A 197 -6.35 -9.18 -1.79
CA HIS A 197 -5.85 -10.52 -1.52
C HIS A 197 -7.02 -11.53 -1.51
N GLU A 198 -6.73 -12.80 -1.81
CA GLU A 198 -7.75 -13.87 -1.91
C GLU A 198 -8.27 -14.33 -0.55
N LEU A 199 -7.35 -14.54 0.41
CA LEU A 199 -7.67 -15.04 1.75
C LEU A 199 -7.85 -13.93 2.80
N PHE A 200 -6.93 -12.95 2.83
CA PHE A 200 -6.95 -11.88 3.82
C PHE A 200 -7.63 -10.61 3.33
N LYS A 201 -8.21 -9.89 4.27
CA LYS A 201 -8.69 -8.52 4.10
C LYS A 201 -8.06 -7.65 5.19
N ARG A 202 -7.41 -6.56 4.81
CA ARG A 202 -6.80 -5.64 5.78
C ARG A 202 -7.84 -4.63 6.28
N THR A 203 -7.89 -4.45 7.60
CA THR A 203 -8.68 -3.41 8.27
C THR A 203 -7.76 -2.63 9.20
N GLY A 204 -7.22 -1.51 8.71
CA GLY A 204 -6.23 -0.74 9.47
C GLY A 204 -4.90 -1.49 9.58
N ASP A 205 -4.49 -1.80 10.81
CA ASP A 205 -3.30 -2.61 11.11
C ASP A 205 -3.66 -4.10 11.29
N ASP A 206 -4.96 -4.44 11.35
CA ASP A 206 -5.43 -5.81 11.55
C ASP A 206 -5.69 -6.52 10.22
N LEU A 207 -5.65 -7.84 10.27
CA LEU A 207 -6.00 -8.73 9.16
C LEU A 207 -7.23 -9.55 9.52
N GLU A 208 -8.17 -9.64 8.59
CA GLU A 208 -9.36 -10.47 8.68
C GLU A 208 -9.22 -11.65 7.71
N ILE A 209 -9.52 -12.85 8.17
CA ILE A 209 -9.66 -14.04 7.34
C ILE A 209 -10.97 -14.74 7.67
N VAL A 210 -11.65 -15.22 6.64
CA VAL A 210 -12.88 -16.01 6.80
C VAL A 210 -12.55 -17.47 6.57
N VAL A 211 -12.87 -18.31 7.56
CA VAL A 211 -12.65 -19.76 7.46
C VAL A 211 -13.98 -20.48 7.59
N GLU A 212 -14.25 -21.35 6.62
CA GLU A 212 -15.46 -22.16 6.62
C GLU A 212 -15.22 -23.48 7.36
N ILE A 213 -16.12 -23.81 8.29
CA ILE A 213 -16.08 -25.07 9.05
C ILE A 213 -17.43 -25.77 9.01
N PRO A 214 -17.46 -27.12 8.99
CA PRO A 214 -18.72 -27.86 9.07
C PRO A 214 -19.31 -27.77 10.48
N LEU A 215 -20.64 -27.85 10.58
CA LEU A 215 -21.38 -27.81 11.85
C LEU A 215 -20.82 -28.78 12.91
N VAL A 216 -20.48 -30.01 12.52
CA VAL A 216 -19.92 -31.01 13.44
C VAL A 216 -18.65 -30.48 14.13
N LYS A 217 -17.73 -29.85 13.37
CA LYS A 217 -16.50 -29.27 13.91
C LYS A 217 -16.76 -28.00 14.73
N ALA A 218 -17.83 -27.28 14.42
CA ALA A 218 -18.25 -26.13 15.21
C ALA A 218 -18.75 -26.55 16.60
N LEU A 219 -19.43 -27.70 16.71
CA LEU A 219 -19.97 -28.22 17.98
C LEU A 219 -18.96 -29.05 18.79
N THR A 220 -18.13 -29.87 18.12
CA THR A 220 -17.22 -30.83 18.77
C THR A 220 -15.82 -30.27 19.05
N GLY A 221 -15.58 -29.01 18.67
CA GLY A 221 -14.25 -28.40 18.65
C GLY A 221 -13.50 -28.70 17.35
N CYS A 222 -12.62 -27.77 16.97
CA CYS A 222 -11.88 -27.88 15.73
C CYS A 222 -10.39 -27.52 15.90
N SER A 223 -9.56 -28.29 15.19
CA SER A 223 -8.15 -27.99 14.96
C SER A 223 -8.00 -27.65 13.49
N LEU A 224 -7.59 -26.42 13.19
CA LEU A 224 -7.38 -25.95 11.83
C LEU A 224 -5.98 -25.37 11.66
N SER A 225 -5.47 -25.43 10.43
CA SER A 225 -4.23 -24.78 10.04
C SER A 225 -4.58 -23.50 9.28
N VAL A 226 -4.21 -22.35 9.83
CA VAL A 226 -4.46 -21.03 9.24
C VAL A 226 -3.18 -20.55 8.57
N PRO A 227 -3.23 -20.16 7.27
CA PRO A 227 -2.08 -19.53 6.63
C PRO A 227 -1.80 -18.18 7.28
N LEU A 228 -0.53 -17.83 7.41
CA LEU A 228 -0.07 -16.52 7.83
C LEU A 228 0.40 -15.71 6.62
N LEU A 229 0.41 -14.39 6.79
CA LEU A 229 0.92 -13.47 5.78
C LEU A 229 2.46 -13.60 5.74
N GLY A 230 2.96 -14.47 4.86
CA GLY A 230 4.36 -14.90 4.82
C GLY A 230 4.54 -16.34 4.30
N GLY A 231 3.45 -17.09 4.15
CA GLY A 231 3.47 -18.46 3.61
C GLY A 231 3.66 -19.54 4.68
N GLU A 232 3.92 -19.15 5.92
CA GLU A 232 3.89 -20.05 7.08
C GLU A 232 2.43 -20.43 7.41
N THR A 233 2.27 -21.53 8.14
CA THR A 233 0.95 -21.98 8.61
C THR A 233 0.98 -22.18 10.12
N MET A 234 -0.08 -21.74 10.79
CA MET A 234 -0.23 -21.83 12.24
C MET A 234 -1.40 -22.74 12.57
N SER A 235 -1.17 -23.73 13.43
CA SER A 235 -2.24 -24.59 13.93
C SER A 235 -2.96 -23.91 15.10
N ILE A 236 -4.28 -23.84 15.02
CA ILE A 236 -5.15 -23.26 16.04
C ILE A 236 -6.12 -24.33 16.50
N HIS A 237 -6.23 -24.47 17.82
CA HIS A 237 -7.20 -25.36 18.45
C HIS A 237 -8.29 -24.51 19.11
N VAL A 238 -9.54 -24.79 18.78
CA VAL A 238 -10.72 -24.18 19.41
C VAL A 238 -11.54 -25.31 20.02
N SER A 239 -11.54 -25.38 21.35
CA SER A 239 -12.31 -26.38 22.10
C SER A 239 -13.75 -25.95 22.37
N GLU A 240 -14.02 -24.65 22.29
CA GLU A 240 -15.33 -24.06 22.57
C GLU A 240 -16.28 -24.23 21.39
N VAL A 241 -17.58 -24.13 21.65
CA VAL A 241 -18.61 -24.18 20.61
C VAL A 241 -18.52 -22.92 19.75
N ILE A 242 -18.34 -23.11 18.45
CA ILE A 242 -18.25 -22.03 17.47
C ILE A 242 -19.65 -21.73 16.95
N TYR A 243 -20.21 -20.58 17.33
CA TYR A 243 -21.49 -20.10 16.82
C TYR A 243 -21.30 -19.27 15.54
N PRO A 244 -22.35 -19.10 14.71
CA PRO A 244 -22.27 -18.25 13.52
C PRO A 244 -21.88 -16.80 13.89
N GLY A 245 -20.81 -16.29 13.28
CA GLY A 245 -20.26 -14.97 13.60
C GLY A 245 -19.27 -14.96 14.76
N TYR A 246 -18.90 -16.12 15.31
CA TYR A 246 -17.79 -16.23 16.23
C TYR A 246 -16.48 -15.80 15.57
N GLU A 247 -15.71 -15.00 16.30
CA GLU A 247 -14.41 -14.51 15.87
C GLU A 247 -13.33 -14.91 16.87
N LYS A 248 -12.22 -15.46 16.35
CA LYS A 248 -11.01 -15.72 17.14
C LYS A 248 -9.94 -14.70 16.77
N VAL A 249 -9.44 -14.00 17.78
CA VAL A 249 -8.34 -13.03 17.61
C VAL A 249 -7.02 -13.68 17.99
N ILE A 250 -6.04 -13.63 17.10
CA ILE A 250 -4.64 -13.98 17.37
C ILE A 250 -3.82 -12.69 17.41
N HIS A 251 -3.31 -12.40 18.60
CA HIS A 251 -2.59 -11.16 18.84
C HIS A 251 -1.24 -11.15 18.11
N GLY A 252 -0.88 -10.00 17.51
CA GLY A 252 0.43 -9.76 16.91
C GLY A 252 0.69 -10.47 15.56
N GLN A 253 -0.33 -11.08 14.96
CA GLN A 253 -0.24 -11.75 13.65
C GLN A 253 -0.81 -10.93 12.48
N GLY A 254 -1.12 -9.66 12.72
CA GLY A 254 -1.57 -8.71 11.70
C GLY A 254 -0.44 -7.97 10.98
N MET A 255 -0.78 -6.79 10.43
CA MET A 255 0.17 -5.93 9.72
C MET A 255 1.07 -5.17 10.70
N PRO A 256 2.33 -4.92 10.34
CA PRO A 256 3.18 -4.02 11.13
C PRO A 256 2.70 -2.58 11.02
N ASN A 257 2.88 -1.82 12.10
CA ASN A 257 2.69 -0.36 12.05
C ASN A 257 3.86 0.30 11.31
N VAL A 258 3.63 1.49 10.73
CA VAL A 258 4.66 2.32 10.07
C VAL A 258 5.89 2.57 10.95
N LYS A 259 5.70 2.66 12.28
CA LYS A 259 6.83 2.83 13.24
C LYS A 259 7.61 1.54 13.51
N GLY A 260 7.04 0.37 13.21
CA GLY A 260 7.68 -0.93 13.38
C GLY A 260 7.63 -1.53 14.80
N ASP A 261 7.21 -0.78 15.82
CA ASP A 261 7.24 -1.24 17.21
C ASP A 261 6.17 -2.28 17.55
N LYS A 262 5.06 -2.29 16.81
CA LYS A 262 3.89 -3.14 17.07
C LYS A 262 3.31 -3.68 15.77
N ARG A 263 2.70 -4.86 15.87
CA ARG A 263 1.86 -5.45 14.83
C ARG A 263 0.40 -5.44 15.29
N GLY A 264 -0.52 -5.30 14.36
CA GLY A 264 -1.94 -5.54 14.61
C GLY A 264 -2.23 -7.03 14.80
N ASP A 265 -3.51 -7.36 14.80
CA ASP A 265 -4.00 -8.70 15.13
C ASP A 265 -4.58 -9.41 13.91
N LEU A 266 -4.60 -10.75 13.95
CA LEU A 266 -5.28 -11.58 12.97
C LEU A 266 -6.64 -12.02 13.54
N ARG A 267 -7.72 -11.57 12.91
CA ARG A 267 -9.10 -11.91 13.23
C ARG A 267 -9.59 -12.99 12.29
N ILE A 268 -9.94 -14.15 12.86
CA ILE A 268 -10.48 -15.28 12.12
C ILE A 268 -11.99 -15.32 12.37
N THR A 269 -12.77 -15.04 11.34
CA THR A 269 -14.22 -15.19 11.38
C THR A 269 -14.59 -16.56 10.88
N PHE A 270 -15.36 -17.32 11.68
CA PHE A 270 -15.78 -18.66 11.33
C PHE A 270 -17.15 -18.64 10.66
N LEU A 271 -17.23 -19.21 9.45
CA LEU A 271 -18.49 -19.45 8.75
C LEU A 271 -18.90 -20.91 8.93
N VAL A 272 -19.97 -21.15 9.68
CA VAL A 272 -20.48 -22.49 9.94
C VAL A 272 -21.34 -22.96 8.76
N LYS A 273 -20.88 -24.01 8.07
CA LYS A 273 -21.65 -24.69 7.03
C LYS A 273 -22.55 -25.75 7.62
N PHE A 274 -23.85 -25.50 7.53
CA PHE A 274 -24.88 -26.46 7.91
C PHE A 274 -25.05 -27.53 6.83
N PRO A 275 -25.31 -28.79 7.21
CA PRO A 275 -25.71 -29.82 6.25
C PRO A 275 -27.05 -29.44 5.62
N MET A 276 -27.24 -29.76 4.33
CA MET A 276 -28.50 -29.48 3.63
C MET A 276 -29.62 -30.42 4.08
N GLU A 277 -29.28 -31.66 4.40
CA GLU A 277 -30.22 -32.70 4.78
C GLU A 277 -29.62 -33.56 5.90
N LEU A 278 -30.50 -34.13 6.72
CA LEU A 278 -30.21 -35.08 7.79
C LEU A 278 -31.29 -36.15 7.75
N SER A 279 -30.91 -37.42 7.93
CA SER A 279 -31.87 -38.53 8.02
C SER A 279 -32.70 -38.45 9.30
N ASP A 280 -33.86 -39.11 9.33
CA ASP A 280 -34.74 -39.10 10.50
C ASP A 280 -34.05 -39.69 11.75
N GLU A 281 -33.23 -40.72 11.56
CA GLU A 281 -32.39 -41.30 12.62
C GLU A 281 -31.40 -40.26 13.19
N GLN A 282 -30.67 -39.55 12.33
CA GLN A 282 -29.72 -38.51 12.74
C GLN A 282 -30.40 -37.35 13.46
N ARG A 283 -31.60 -36.96 13.03
CA ARG A 283 -32.39 -35.91 13.68
C ARG A 283 -32.81 -36.33 15.08
N SER A 284 -33.28 -37.56 15.26
CA SER A 284 -33.66 -38.12 16.56
C SER A 284 -32.48 -38.15 17.54
N GLU A 285 -31.33 -38.65 17.10
CA GLU A 285 -30.10 -38.67 17.91
C GLU A 285 -29.64 -37.27 18.29
N THR A 286 -29.61 -36.35 17.30
CA THR A 286 -29.18 -34.97 17.54
C THR A 286 -30.14 -34.25 18.50
N CYS A 287 -31.45 -34.51 18.40
CA CYS A 287 -32.45 -33.97 19.32
C CYS A 287 -32.20 -34.45 20.75
N SER A 288 -32.05 -35.76 20.95
CA SER A 288 -31.78 -36.33 22.27
C SER A 288 -30.50 -35.79 22.92
N ILE A 289 -29.44 -35.53 22.12
CA ILE A 289 -28.19 -34.95 22.63
C ILE A 289 -28.36 -33.47 22.99
N LEU A 290 -29.03 -32.68 22.15
CA LEU A 290 -29.14 -31.23 22.30
C LEU A 290 -30.29 -30.78 23.22
N GLU A 291 -31.24 -31.66 23.54
CA GLU A 291 -32.35 -31.38 24.46
C GLU A 291 -31.88 -30.90 25.84
N GLY A 292 -30.74 -31.42 26.33
CA GLY A 292 -30.14 -31.01 27.60
C GLY A 292 -29.36 -29.70 27.56
N CYS A 293 -29.20 -29.08 26.38
CA CYS A 293 -28.46 -27.83 26.20
C CYS A 293 -29.35 -26.59 26.09
N CYS A 294 -30.68 -26.78 26.05
CA CYS A 294 -31.68 -25.71 25.96
C CYS A 294 -32.10 -25.17 27.33
#